data_AF-A0A812RNK6-F1
#
_entry.id   AF-A0A812RNK6-F1
#
_cell.length_a   1.000
_cell.length_b   1.000
_cell.length_c   1.000
_cell.angle_alpha   90.00
_cell.angle_beta   90.00
_cell.angle_gamma   90.00
#
_symmetry.space_group_name_H-M   'P 1'
#
loop_
_entity.id
_entity.type
_entity.pdbx_description
1 polymer ?
#
loop_
_entity_poly.entity_id
_entity_poly.type
_entity_poly.pdbx_seq_one_letter_code
_entity_poly.pdbx_strand_id
1 'polypeptide(L)'
;MSPLLRQKLETTPREVRRVLRSFGQPADDCSVTLLLTEHGMPKYIVELKDGTRLFMGSVFGDSKDSDNVLASMRAANSAAGFLPTSVSIGGYLSTESGELLEDGDGGRRWMLVPCFEEKQSLASDKHTPMSECSYKLPATLGALHTALHRSGASVEGLKYYSAVASFQATRANLQKSMASTSAMPSDLRRVLQPVEQCLAQLQEADVAVLDALPRQVIHSDFQPKNLMLGPDGSLRICDTETMTQGPRIYDLLFVFMGSDDSDLVGQWGAALDRLEEYLVASWPLNEEELQAMPTALAHLATGIAAWAAQKFENPGSLTPERLMQITTCFSRAVKEFLDSERILACCGLANCFAGGPAVELEAYCAYFRKTEDLGMTLRCPALEAGERGAAVFFNGTFSPVHAGHLATAESAANAVKELGFDKVTVVFSPCHDSHEGGKLKQLCVGVQHRAAMLEAAGATVDLYEAYRDTAAIDLEGVQSSFVQRLPANYDAFFLVGADIASWRWLRRKVALGLYVLLVVNRPGSESRVEACERSFRSRPWPGSLHVVRGKGTGKSSTRIRAAAAGSGDLEAEVGIPEVAAYIAKHGLYRTALDGA
;
A
#
# COMPACT_ATOMS: atom_id res chain seq x y z
N MET A 1 -6.15 16.96 -25.54
CA MET A 1 -6.74 17.61 -24.35
C MET A 1 -6.97 19.07 -24.68
N SER A 2 -8.20 19.57 -24.57
CA SER A 2 -8.43 21.02 -24.59
C SER A 2 -7.91 21.56 -23.25
N PRO A 3 -6.96 22.50 -23.22
CA PRO A 3 -6.56 23.12 -21.95
C PRO A 3 -7.80 23.73 -21.30
N LEU A 4 -7.98 23.51 -19.99
CA LEU A 4 -9.03 24.21 -19.23
C LEU A 4 -8.83 25.71 -19.40
N LEU A 5 -9.79 26.37 -20.03
CA LEU A 5 -9.83 27.82 -20.08
C LEU A 5 -10.22 28.30 -18.67
N ARG A 6 -9.24 28.75 -17.89
CA ARG A 6 -9.49 29.63 -16.74
C ARG A 6 -9.76 31.01 -17.31
N GLN A 7 -10.98 31.49 -17.19
CA GLN A 7 -11.33 32.83 -17.67
C GLN A 7 -11.59 33.72 -16.46
N LYS A 8 -10.66 34.64 -16.19
CA LYS A 8 -10.93 35.75 -15.28
C LYS A 8 -12.01 36.63 -15.92
N LEU A 9 -13.11 36.83 -15.21
CA LEU A 9 -14.24 37.61 -15.70
C LEU A 9 -13.99 39.09 -15.40
N GLU A 10 -14.26 39.94 -16.39
CA GLU A 10 -14.13 41.40 -16.23
C GLU A 10 -15.15 41.97 -15.23
N THR A 11 -16.30 41.29 -15.10
CA THR A 11 -17.35 41.66 -14.15
C THR A 11 -17.85 40.44 -13.39
N THR A 12 -18.18 40.64 -12.11
CA THR A 12 -18.79 39.62 -11.26
C THR A 12 -20.20 39.29 -11.78
N PRO A 13 -20.51 38.02 -12.14
CA PRO A 13 -21.84 37.63 -12.57
C PRO A 13 -22.90 37.93 -11.52
N ARG A 14 -24.12 38.27 -11.95
CA ARG A 14 -25.25 38.57 -11.06
C ARG A 14 -25.55 37.41 -10.11
N GLU A 15 -25.51 36.18 -10.62
CA GLU A 15 -25.75 34.96 -9.84
C GLU A 15 -24.69 34.77 -8.73
N VAL A 16 -23.41 35.02 -9.04
CA VAL A 16 -22.32 34.99 -8.04
C VAL A 16 -22.55 36.01 -6.94
N ARG A 17 -22.92 37.27 -7.28
CA ARG A 17 -23.22 38.30 -6.27
C ARG A 17 -24.38 37.90 -5.37
N ARG A 18 -25.44 37.34 -5.95
CA ARG A 18 -26.63 36.88 -5.21
C ARG A 18 -26.23 35.81 -4.20
N VAL A 19 -25.54 34.76 -4.66
CA VAL A 19 -25.12 33.65 -3.82
C VAL A 19 -24.20 34.13 -2.70
N LEU A 20 -23.17 34.94 -3.00
CA LEU A 20 -22.29 35.50 -1.97
C LEU A 20 -23.07 36.21 -0.85
N ARG A 21 -24.06 37.04 -1.21
CA ARG A 21 -24.90 37.73 -0.21
C ARG A 21 -25.70 36.76 0.65
N SER A 22 -26.29 35.71 0.06
CA SER A 22 -27.04 34.70 0.82
C SER A 22 -26.16 33.95 1.84
N PHE A 23 -24.86 33.78 1.55
CA PHE A 23 -23.84 33.20 2.45
C PHE A 23 -23.15 34.25 3.35
N GLY A 24 -23.67 35.48 3.44
CA GLY A 24 -23.11 36.55 4.27
C GLY A 24 -21.73 37.03 3.83
N GLN A 25 -21.32 36.78 2.58
CA GLN A 25 -20.02 37.14 2.03
C GLN A 25 -20.07 38.48 1.27
N PRO A 26 -18.97 39.27 1.27
CA PRO A 26 -18.85 40.48 0.45
C PRO A 26 -19.01 40.18 -1.05
N ALA A 27 -19.91 40.89 -1.73
CA ALA A 27 -20.25 40.62 -3.15
C ALA A 27 -19.81 41.72 -4.13
N ASP A 28 -19.51 42.93 -3.65
CA ASP A 28 -19.33 44.11 -4.50
C ASP A 28 -17.85 44.43 -4.81
N ASP A 29 -16.90 43.80 -4.11
CA ASP A 29 -15.44 43.98 -4.28
C ASP A 29 -14.74 42.60 -4.26
N CYS A 30 -15.01 41.81 -5.29
CA CYS A 30 -14.44 40.47 -5.48
C CYS A 30 -14.02 40.24 -6.93
N SER A 31 -12.97 39.43 -7.12
CA SER A 31 -12.56 38.97 -8.45
C SER A 31 -13.10 37.56 -8.69
N VAL A 32 -13.60 37.29 -9.90
CA VAL A 32 -14.21 36.00 -10.24
C VAL A 32 -13.47 35.36 -11.40
N THR A 33 -13.09 34.09 -11.23
CA THR A 33 -12.55 33.25 -12.29
C THR A 33 -13.51 32.11 -12.57
N LEU A 34 -13.98 32.02 -13.81
CA LEU A 34 -14.76 30.89 -14.29
C LEU A 34 -13.80 29.72 -14.58
N LEU A 35 -14.15 28.56 -14.04
CA LEU A 35 -13.57 27.27 -14.40
C LEU A 35 -14.50 26.63 -15.43
N LEU A 36 -14.05 26.45 -16.68
CA LEU A 36 -14.81 25.71 -17.68
C LEU A 36 -15.08 24.29 -17.18
N THR A 37 -16.31 23.82 -17.38
CA THR A 37 -16.74 22.48 -16.95
C THR A 37 -17.13 21.61 -18.10
N GLU A 38 -16.82 20.32 -17.96
CA GLU A 38 -17.09 19.26 -18.93
C GLU A 38 -18.59 18.98 -19.15
N HIS A 39 -19.48 19.58 -18.35
CA HIS A 39 -20.93 19.30 -18.34
C HIS A 39 -21.83 20.56 -18.37
N GLY A 40 -21.27 21.74 -18.68
CA GLY A 40 -22.05 22.99 -18.77
C GLY A 40 -22.51 23.59 -17.44
N MET A 41 -22.03 23.05 -16.31
CA MET A 41 -22.31 23.56 -14.96
C MET A 41 -21.24 24.57 -14.52
N PRO A 42 -21.52 25.86 -14.33
CA PRO A 42 -20.45 26.80 -14.01
C PRO A 42 -19.85 26.49 -12.63
N LYS A 43 -18.51 26.54 -12.55
CA LYS A 43 -17.74 26.52 -11.30
C LYS A 43 -16.93 27.82 -11.23
N TYR A 44 -16.94 28.48 -10.09
CA TYR A 44 -16.22 29.74 -9.91
C TYR A 44 -15.19 29.67 -8.78
N ILE A 45 -14.08 30.35 -8.98
CA ILE A 45 -13.20 30.80 -7.88
C ILE A 45 -13.51 32.27 -7.66
N VAL A 46 -13.91 32.62 -6.45
CA VAL A 46 -14.18 33.98 -6.00
C VAL A 46 -13.06 34.39 -5.04
N GLU A 47 -12.40 35.50 -5.31
CA GLU A 47 -11.40 36.09 -4.43
C GLU A 47 -11.94 37.39 -3.86
N LEU A 48 -12.11 37.43 -2.54
CA LEU A 48 -12.58 38.59 -1.79
C LEU A 48 -11.43 39.58 -1.55
N LYS A 49 -11.78 40.84 -1.28
CA LYS A 49 -10.81 41.93 -1.04
C LYS A 49 -9.81 41.65 0.09
N ASP A 50 -10.21 40.89 1.10
CA ASP A 50 -9.35 40.52 2.24
C ASP A 50 -8.37 39.38 1.93
N GLY A 51 -8.37 38.87 0.69
CA GLY A 51 -7.55 37.74 0.24
C GLY A 51 -8.20 36.38 0.42
N THR A 52 -9.40 36.31 1.05
CA THR A 52 -10.15 35.06 1.16
C THR A 52 -10.54 34.57 -0.22
N ARG A 53 -10.20 33.32 -0.54
CA ARG A 53 -10.61 32.66 -1.77
C ARG A 53 -11.73 31.66 -1.45
N LEU A 54 -12.77 31.61 -2.27
CA LEU A 54 -13.93 30.73 -2.14
C LEU A 54 -14.17 29.99 -3.46
N PHE A 55 -14.48 28.70 -3.38
CA PHE A 55 -14.98 27.90 -4.49
C PHE A 55 -16.51 27.89 -4.44
N MET A 56 -17.12 28.24 -5.56
CA MET A 56 -18.56 28.25 -5.74
C MET A 56 -18.94 27.21 -6.81
N GLY A 57 -19.59 26.15 -6.37
CA GLY A 57 -20.04 25.03 -7.22
C GLY A 57 -21.56 24.96 -7.31
N SER A 58 -22.07 24.38 -8.39
CA SER A 58 -23.51 24.19 -8.60
C SER A 58 -23.90 22.71 -8.69
N VAL A 59 -25.12 22.42 -8.23
CA VAL A 59 -25.84 21.15 -8.41
C VAL A 59 -27.23 21.43 -8.98
N PHE A 60 -27.87 20.44 -9.60
CA PHE A 60 -29.26 20.58 -10.04
C PHE A 60 -30.21 20.39 -8.85
N GLY A 61 -31.20 21.27 -8.72
CA GLY A 61 -32.06 21.39 -7.53
C GLY A 61 -33.14 20.32 -7.40
N ASP A 62 -33.73 19.87 -8.51
CA ASP A 62 -34.90 18.99 -8.51
C ASP A 62 -34.57 17.48 -8.61
N SER A 63 -33.32 17.08 -8.46
CA SER A 63 -32.95 15.66 -8.54
C SER A 63 -32.77 15.04 -7.15
N LYS A 64 -33.01 13.73 -7.03
CA LYS A 64 -32.58 12.93 -5.86
C LYS A 64 -31.07 13.03 -5.57
N ASP A 65 -30.30 13.64 -6.46
CA ASP A 65 -28.89 13.94 -6.23
C ASP A 65 -28.71 15.14 -5.29
N SER A 66 -29.62 16.11 -5.26
CA SER A 66 -29.48 17.31 -4.42
C SER A 66 -29.60 16.99 -2.92
N ASP A 67 -30.54 16.13 -2.54
CA ASP A 67 -30.69 15.63 -1.17
C ASP A 67 -29.45 14.83 -0.72
N ASN A 68 -28.90 13.98 -1.60
CA ASN A 68 -27.67 13.26 -1.33
C ASN A 68 -26.51 14.21 -1.10
N VAL A 69 -26.31 15.17 -2.01
CA VAL A 69 -25.21 16.14 -1.90
C VAL A 69 -25.33 16.93 -0.60
N LEU A 70 -26.54 17.38 -0.25
CA LEU A 70 -26.77 18.10 1.01
C LEU A 70 -26.43 17.23 2.24
N ALA A 71 -26.86 15.97 2.25
CA ALA A 71 -26.52 15.03 3.32
C ALA A 71 -25.01 14.77 3.40
N SER A 72 -24.33 14.65 2.25
CA SER A 72 -22.87 14.49 2.17
C SER A 72 -22.12 15.72 2.71
N MET A 73 -22.56 16.93 2.36
CA MET A 73 -21.99 18.18 2.88
C MET A 73 -22.13 18.27 4.40
N ARG A 74 -23.30 17.88 4.94
CA ARG A 74 -23.54 17.83 6.40
C ARG A 74 -22.61 16.81 7.07
N ALA A 75 -22.46 15.62 6.49
CA ALA A 75 -21.56 14.60 7.01
C ALA A 75 -20.09 15.08 7.00
N ALA A 76 -19.63 15.68 5.90
CA ALA A 76 -18.29 16.27 5.79
C ALA A 76 -18.05 17.38 6.83
N ASN A 77 -18.99 18.32 6.99
CA ASN A 77 -18.88 19.37 8.02
C ASN A 77 -18.88 18.79 9.44
N SER A 78 -19.65 17.74 9.71
CA SER A 78 -19.65 17.08 11.03
C SER A 78 -18.30 16.43 11.36
N ALA A 79 -17.61 15.86 10.36
CA ALA A 79 -16.33 15.19 10.54
C ALA A 79 -15.16 16.17 10.71
N ALA A 80 -15.29 17.40 10.20
CA ALA A 80 -14.19 18.37 10.15
C ALA A 80 -13.54 18.64 11.52
N GLY A 81 -14.32 18.68 12.60
CA GLY A 81 -13.83 18.91 13.97
C GLY A 81 -13.14 17.70 14.63
N PHE A 82 -13.19 16.52 14.00
CA PHE A 82 -12.65 15.28 14.56
C PHE A 82 -11.41 14.76 13.82
N LEU A 83 -11.03 15.42 12.73
CA LEU A 83 -9.82 15.10 11.97
C LEU A 83 -8.55 15.59 12.70
N PRO A 84 -7.41 14.89 12.52
CA PRO A 84 -6.12 15.42 12.95
C PRO A 84 -5.79 16.71 12.20
N THR A 85 -5.00 17.60 12.80
CA THR A 85 -4.64 18.91 12.21
C THR A 85 -3.96 18.83 10.83
N SER A 86 -3.38 17.68 10.50
CA SER A 86 -2.77 17.41 9.19
C SER A 86 -3.76 17.03 8.09
N VAL A 87 -5.05 16.88 8.39
CA VAL A 87 -6.11 16.51 7.43
C VAL A 87 -7.32 17.42 7.62
N SER A 88 -7.92 17.86 6.52
CA SER A 88 -9.16 18.64 6.54
C SER A 88 -10.19 18.08 5.55
N ILE A 89 -11.47 18.37 5.80
CA ILE A 89 -12.60 18.03 4.93
C ILE A 89 -13.70 19.09 5.12
N GLY A 90 -14.63 19.18 4.17
CA GLY A 90 -15.84 20.00 4.32
C GLY A 90 -15.55 21.49 4.24
N GLY A 91 -16.01 22.25 5.24
CA GLY A 91 -15.92 23.72 5.27
C GLY A 91 -17.01 24.41 4.45
N TYR A 92 -18.09 23.68 4.13
CA TYR A 92 -19.23 24.26 3.44
C TYR A 92 -19.85 25.34 4.30
N LEU A 93 -19.94 26.54 3.74
CA LEU A 93 -20.56 27.68 4.41
C LEU A 93 -22.07 27.45 4.47
N SER A 94 -22.70 28.04 5.48
CA SER A 94 -24.15 28.11 5.59
C SER A 94 -24.63 29.49 5.15
N THR A 95 -25.80 29.55 4.55
CA THR A 95 -26.53 30.80 4.34
C THR A 95 -26.88 31.42 5.70
N GLU A 96 -27.32 32.68 5.69
CA GLU A 96 -27.84 33.34 6.90
C GLU A 96 -29.02 32.58 7.53
N SER A 97 -29.76 31.80 6.75
CA SER A 97 -30.85 30.94 7.23
C SER A 97 -30.38 29.56 7.72
N GLY A 98 -29.08 29.26 7.65
CA GLY A 98 -28.50 27.99 8.08
C GLY A 98 -28.48 26.89 7.02
N GLU A 99 -28.89 27.18 5.78
CA GLU A 99 -28.89 26.20 4.69
C GLU A 99 -27.50 26.07 4.05
N LEU A 100 -27.14 24.91 3.53
CA LEU A 100 -25.84 24.72 2.85
C LEU A 100 -25.91 24.96 1.33
N LEU A 101 -27.13 25.07 0.80
CA LEU A 101 -27.39 25.30 -0.61
C LEU A 101 -28.30 26.52 -0.79
N GLU A 102 -27.95 27.37 -1.75
CA GLU A 102 -28.75 28.53 -2.15
C GLU A 102 -29.37 28.31 -3.53
N ASP A 103 -30.66 28.61 -3.69
CA ASP A 103 -31.33 28.49 -4.98
C ASP A 103 -30.84 29.53 -5.98
N GLY A 104 -30.42 29.06 -7.15
CA GLY A 104 -29.96 29.84 -8.28
C GLY A 104 -30.91 29.81 -9.47
N ASP A 105 -30.45 30.33 -10.60
CA ASP A 105 -31.27 30.41 -11.81
C ASP A 105 -31.27 29.08 -12.58
N GLY A 106 -32.40 28.75 -13.23
CA GLY A 106 -32.52 27.57 -14.09
C GLY A 106 -32.58 26.24 -13.33
N GLY A 107 -33.12 26.24 -12.11
CA GLY A 107 -33.26 25.03 -11.29
C GLY A 107 -31.94 24.53 -10.71
N ARG A 108 -30.94 25.40 -10.56
CA ARG A 108 -29.65 25.09 -9.94
C ARG A 108 -29.64 25.52 -8.49
N ARG A 109 -28.85 24.82 -7.67
CA ARG A 109 -28.54 25.21 -6.29
C ARG A 109 -27.04 25.33 -6.15
N TRP A 110 -26.59 26.27 -5.33
CA TRP A 110 -25.20 26.67 -5.21
C TRP A 110 -24.66 26.40 -3.81
N MET A 111 -23.45 25.88 -3.77
CA MET A 111 -22.66 25.69 -2.55
C MET A 111 -21.45 26.60 -2.57
N LEU A 112 -21.01 27.00 -1.38
CA LEU A 112 -19.83 27.83 -1.18
C LEU A 112 -18.91 27.17 -0.15
N VAL A 113 -17.63 27.08 -0.47
CA VAL A 113 -16.59 26.49 0.39
C VAL A 113 -15.32 27.33 0.25
N PRO A 114 -14.52 27.54 1.31
CA PRO A 114 -13.21 28.16 1.18
C PRO A 114 -12.36 27.45 0.12
N CYS A 115 -11.54 28.20 -0.61
CA CYS A 115 -10.48 27.64 -1.43
C CYS A 115 -9.27 27.30 -0.55
N PHE A 116 -8.46 26.38 -1.04
CA PHE A 116 -7.25 25.94 -0.35
C PHE A 116 -6.02 26.50 -1.05
N GLU A 117 -5.01 26.89 -0.28
CA GLU A 117 -3.75 27.38 -0.82
C GLU A 117 -3.10 26.27 -1.66
N GLU A 118 -2.90 26.54 -2.94
CA GLU A 118 -2.43 25.54 -3.91
C GLU A 118 -0.90 25.35 -3.79
N LYS A 119 -0.45 24.09 -3.69
CA LYS A 119 0.85 23.67 -4.23
C LYS A 119 0.60 22.89 -5.52
N GLN A 120 0.22 23.60 -6.59
CA GLN A 120 0.08 23.12 -7.98
C GLN A 120 -0.77 21.84 -8.22
N SER A 121 -1.96 21.98 -8.79
CA SER A 121 -2.27 21.37 -10.10
C SER A 121 -3.57 21.90 -10.71
N LEU A 122 -3.58 21.92 -12.04
CA LEU A 122 -4.65 22.41 -12.90
C LEU A 122 -5.88 21.51 -12.75
N ALA A 123 -7.07 22.14 -12.70
CA ALA A 123 -8.36 21.54 -12.32
C ALA A 123 -8.96 20.51 -13.31
N SER A 124 -8.14 19.71 -13.98
CA SER A 124 -8.53 18.44 -14.60
C SER A 124 -7.39 17.41 -14.74
N ASP A 125 -6.21 17.66 -14.20
CA ASP A 125 -5.15 16.66 -14.14
C ASP A 125 -4.69 16.54 -12.70
N LYS A 126 -5.19 15.48 -12.04
CA LYS A 126 -4.61 14.81 -10.87
C LYS A 126 -4.13 15.79 -9.78
N HIS A 127 -5.02 16.04 -8.83
CA HIS A 127 -4.73 16.81 -7.62
C HIS A 127 -3.47 16.25 -6.94
N THR A 128 -2.38 17.04 -6.93
CA THR A 128 -1.06 16.66 -6.43
C THR A 128 -0.40 15.48 -7.19
N PRO A 129 0.93 15.46 -7.42
CA PRO A 129 1.58 14.28 -7.99
C PRO A 129 1.17 13.02 -7.23
N MET A 130 0.73 11.97 -7.93
CA MET A 130 0.28 10.73 -7.28
C MET A 130 1.36 10.13 -6.37
N SER A 131 2.64 10.33 -6.71
CA SER A 131 3.78 9.98 -5.85
C SER A 131 3.78 10.67 -4.49
N GLU A 132 3.17 11.86 -4.38
CA GLU A 132 3.11 12.67 -3.15
C GLU A 132 1.88 12.39 -2.28
N CYS A 133 0.75 11.94 -2.86
CA CYS A 133 -0.48 11.64 -2.11
C CYS A 133 -0.73 10.15 -1.90
N SER A 134 -0.28 9.27 -2.81
CA SER A 134 -0.62 7.84 -2.78
C SER A 134 -0.23 7.15 -1.49
N TYR A 135 0.90 7.53 -0.87
CA TYR A 135 1.36 6.94 0.40
C TYR A 135 0.60 7.48 1.62
N LYS A 136 -0.10 8.62 1.51
CA LYS A 136 -0.91 9.19 2.60
C LYS A 136 -2.37 8.75 2.54
N LEU A 137 -2.82 8.19 1.40
CA LEU A 137 -4.21 7.76 1.18
C LEU A 137 -4.75 6.88 2.34
N PRO A 138 -4.05 5.82 2.80
CA PRO A 138 -4.68 4.88 3.73
C PRO A 138 -4.90 5.47 5.12
N ALA A 139 -3.90 6.17 5.67
CA ALA A 139 -4.03 6.86 6.96
C ALA A 139 -5.08 7.98 6.91
N THR A 140 -5.18 8.69 5.78
CA THR A 140 -6.17 9.76 5.59
C THR A 140 -7.59 9.20 5.54
N LEU A 141 -7.80 8.08 4.84
CA LEU A 141 -9.08 7.38 4.83
C LEU A 141 -9.44 6.85 6.23
N GLY A 142 -8.49 6.28 6.96
CA GLY A 142 -8.72 5.82 8.33
C GLY A 142 -9.11 6.95 9.26
N ALA A 143 -8.45 8.11 9.14
CA ALA A 143 -8.81 9.32 9.87
C ALA A 143 -10.21 9.82 9.51
N LEU A 144 -10.61 9.77 8.23
CA LEU A 144 -11.95 10.12 7.78
C LEU A 144 -13.02 9.23 8.42
N HIS A 145 -12.87 7.90 8.35
CA HIS A 145 -13.82 6.97 8.96
C HIS A 145 -13.90 7.15 10.48
N THR A 146 -12.77 7.35 11.15
CA THR A 146 -12.75 7.69 12.59
C THR A 146 -13.50 8.98 12.88
N ALA A 147 -13.29 10.02 12.07
CA ALA A 147 -13.94 11.31 12.25
C ALA A 147 -15.46 11.22 12.04
N LEU A 148 -15.92 10.55 10.98
CA LEU A 148 -17.35 10.32 10.69
C LEU A 148 -18.02 9.49 11.80
N HIS A 149 -17.33 8.45 12.28
CA HIS A 149 -17.84 7.62 13.37
C HIS A 149 -17.96 8.42 14.67
N ARG A 150 -16.93 9.20 15.04
CA ARG A 150 -16.92 10.00 16.28
C ARG A 150 -17.87 11.19 16.24
N SER A 151 -18.07 11.78 15.06
CA SER A 151 -19.03 12.89 14.90
C SER A 151 -20.49 12.42 14.97
N GLY A 152 -20.73 11.11 14.84
CA GLY A 152 -22.08 10.57 14.69
C GLY A 152 -22.73 11.03 13.38
N ALA A 153 -21.94 11.14 12.30
CA ALA A 153 -22.43 11.58 10.99
C ALA A 153 -23.65 10.74 10.56
N SER A 154 -24.77 11.42 10.29
CA SER A 154 -26.01 10.75 9.89
C SER A 154 -25.89 10.19 8.47
N VAL A 155 -26.44 9.00 8.26
CA VAL A 155 -26.66 8.40 6.93
C VAL A 155 -27.98 8.83 6.30
N GLU A 156 -28.83 9.55 7.03
CA GLU A 156 -30.13 10.02 6.55
C GLU A 156 -29.97 10.97 5.36
N GLY A 157 -30.76 10.75 4.31
CA GLY A 157 -30.67 11.52 3.06
C GLY A 157 -29.54 11.08 2.12
N LEU A 158 -28.56 10.28 2.59
CA LEU A 158 -27.57 9.67 1.71
C LEU A 158 -28.19 8.53 0.91
N LYS A 159 -27.81 8.47 -0.36
CA LYS A 159 -28.12 7.35 -1.25
C LYS A 159 -27.53 6.08 -0.67
N TYR A 160 -28.25 4.99 -0.90
CA TYR A 160 -27.78 3.66 -0.57
C TYR A 160 -27.36 2.94 -1.85
N TYR A 161 -26.14 2.41 -1.83
CA TYR A 161 -25.65 1.55 -2.88
C TYR A 161 -25.98 0.10 -2.55
N SER A 162 -27.04 -0.45 -3.16
CA SER A 162 -27.32 -1.89 -3.06
C SER A 162 -26.34 -2.66 -3.95
N ALA A 163 -25.59 -3.57 -3.34
CA ALA A 163 -24.69 -4.49 -4.01
C ALA A 163 -25.44 -5.37 -5.00
N VAL A 164 -26.60 -5.90 -4.63
CA VAL A 164 -27.45 -6.73 -5.50
C VAL A 164 -27.92 -5.93 -6.71
N ALA A 165 -28.50 -4.75 -6.52
CA ALA A 165 -28.98 -3.92 -7.62
C ALA A 165 -27.84 -3.49 -8.54
N SER A 166 -26.69 -3.13 -7.96
CA SER A 166 -25.48 -2.81 -8.72
C SER A 166 -25.01 -4.01 -9.55
N PHE A 167 -24.94 -5.20 -8.96
CA PHE A 167 -24.48 -6.41 -9.62
C PHE A 167 -25.36 -6.78 -10.82
N GLN A 168 -26.69 -6.67 -10.66
CA GLN A 168 -27.64 -6.86 -11.77
C GLN A 168 -27.42 -5.83 -12.89
N ALA A 169 -27.23 -4.55 -12.53
CA ALA A 169 -26.95 -3.49 -13.50
C ALA A 169 -25.61 -3.73 -14.22
N THR A 170 -24.56 -4.15 -13.50
CA THR A 170 -23.26 -4.52 -14.06
C THR A 170 -23.39 -5.63 -15.10
N ARG A 171 -24.13 -6.71 -14.79
CA ARG A 171 -24.38 -7.81 -15.72
C ARG A 171 -25.10 -7.34 -16.98
N ALA A 172 -26.16 -6.55 -16.82
CA ALA A 172 -26.93 -6.01 -17.95
C ALA A 172 -26.07 -5.07 -18.83
N ASN A 173 -25.29 -4.19 -18.21
CA ASN A 173 -24.41 -3.25 -18.92
C ASN A 173 -23.30 -3.97 -19.69
N LEU A 174 -22.69 -5.00 -19.10
CA LEU A 174 -21.66 -5.78 -19.79
C LEU A 174 -22.26 -6.57 -20.96
N GLN A 175 -23.41 -7.23 -20.77
CA GLN A 175 -24.10 -7.94 -21.85
C GLN A 175 -24.42 -7.01 -23.04
N LYS A 176 -24.94 -5.82 -22.75
CA LYS A 176 -25.21 -4.79 -23.76
C LYS A 176 -23.93 -4.37 -24.50
N SER A 177 -22.86 -4.12 -23.75
CA SER A 177 -21.57 -3.70 -24.31
C SER A 177 -20.97 -4.78 -25.21
N MET A 178 -21.04 -6.05 -24.80
CA MET A 178 -20.50 -7.18 -25.57
C MET A 178 -21.33 -7.49 -26.83
N ALA A 179 -22.63 -7.20 -26.82
CA ALA A 179 -23.50 -7.32 -27.99
C ALA A 179 -23.28 -6.20 -29.03
N SER A 180 -22.71 -5.07 -28.62
CA SER A 180 -22.44 -3.92 -29.48
C SER A 180 -21.25 -4.20 -30.42
N THR A 181 -21.46 -4.12 -31.74
CA THR A 181 -20.42 -4.42 -32.75
C THR A 181 -19.84 -3.19 -33.43
N SER A 182 -20.40 -1.99 -33.22
CA SER A 182 -20.09 -0.80 -34.03
C SER A 182 -19.17 0.23 -33.35
N ALA A 183 -18.89 0.12 -32.05
CA ALA A 183 -18.16 1.14 -31.28
C ALA A 183 -17.02 0.61 -30.38
N MET A 184 -16.80 -0.71 -30.31
CA MET A 184 -15.85 -1.30 -29.38
C MET A 184 -14.45 -1.46 -30.02
N PRO A 185 -13.37 -0.99 -29.36
CA PRO A 185 -12.01 -1.33 -29.78
C PRO A 185 -11.79 -2.84 -29.85
N SER A 186 -10.97 -3.31 -30.80
CA SER A 186 -10.71 -4.74 -31.02
C SER A 186 -10.19 -5.48 -29.77
N ASP A 187 -9.42 -4.78 -28.93
CA ASP A 187 -8.86 -5.33 -27.71
C ASP A 187 -9.84 -5.37 -26.52
N LEU A 188 -10.95 -4.63 -26.58
CA LEU A 188 -11.82 -4.43 -25.41
C LEU A 188 -12.42 -5.74 -24.90
N ARG A 189 -12.81 -6.66 -25.79
CA ARG A 189 -13.31 -8.00 -25.42
C ARG A 189 -12.26 -8.81 -24.66
N ARG A 190 -11.01 -8.80 -25.14
CA ARG A 190 -9.89 -9.49 -24.49
C ARG A 190 -9.63 -8.90 -23.11
N VAL A 191 -9.70 -7.58 -22.99
CA VAL A 191 -9.54 -6.88 -21.69
C VAL A 191 -10.67 -7.22 -20.72
N LEU A 192 -11.91 -7.42 -21.18
CA LEU A 192 -13.06 -7.72 -20.33
C LEU A 192 -13.18 -9.21 -19.93
N GLN A 193 -12.36 -10.10 -20.47
CA GLN A 193 -12.42 -11.54 -20.15
C GLN A 193 -12.39 -11.84 -18.64
N PRO A 194 -11.54 -11.20 -17.80
CA PRO A 194 -11.57 -11.42 -16.35
C PRO A 194 -12.89 -10.95 -15.70
N VAL A 195 -13.50 -9.88 -16.22
CA VAL A 195 -14.78 -9.34 -15.74
C VAL A 195 -15.91 -10.32 -16.05
N GLU A 196 -15.93 -10.91 -17.25
CA GLU A 196 -16.88 -11.95 -17.61
C GLU A 196 -16.74 -13.20 -16.74
N GLN A 197 -15.50 -13.64 -16.48
CA GLN A 197 -15.21 -14.77 -15.61
C GLN A 197 -15.69 -14.51 -14.17
N CYS A 198 -15.42 -13.32 -13.63
CA CYS A 198 -15.87 -12.93 -12.30
C CYS A 198 -17.39 -12.93 -12.18
N LEU A 199 -18.11 -12.34 -13.15
CA LEU A 199 -19.58 -12.34 -13.16
C LEU A 199 -20.20 -13.73 -13.37
N ALA A 200 -19.46 -14.67 -13.96
CA ALA A 200 -19.90 -16.06 -14.06
C ALA A 200 -19.69 -16.83 -12.75
N GLN A 201 -18.68 -16.47 -11.96
CA GLN A 201 -18.38 -17.10 -10.66
C GLN A 201 -19.26 -16.54 -9.54
N LEU A 202 -19.42 -15.21 -9.48
CA LEU A 202 -20.25 -14.56 -8.47
C LEU A 202 -21.73 -14.77 -8.77
N GLN A 203 -22.47 -15.16 -7.74
CA GLN A 203 -23.93 -15.20 -7.73
C GLN A 203 -24.49 -13.99 -6.98
N GLU A 204 -25.77 -13.71 -7.20
CA GLU A 204 -26.47 -12.65 -6.48
C GLU A 204 -26.45 -12.87 -4.95
N ALA A 205 -26.53 -14.12 -4.52
CA ALA A 205 -26.43 -14.49 -3.11
C ALA A 205 -25.06 -14.15 -2.51
N ASP A 206 -23.99 -14.23 -3.30
CA ASP A 206 -22.64 -13.91 -2.83
C ASP A 206 -22.49 -12.42 -2.57
N VAL A 207 -23.06 -11.55 -3.43
CA VAL A 207 -23.01 -10.09 -3.23
C VAL A 207 -24.04 -9.60 -2.22
N ALA A 208 -25.12 -10.35 -1.97
CA ALA A 208 -26.14 -9.99 -0.99
C ALA A 208 -25.59 -9.89 0.45
N VAL A 209 -24.49 -10.60 0.76
CA VAL A 209 -23.81 -10.46 2.05
C VAL A 209 -23.29 -9.04 2.30
N LEU A 210 -22.94 -8.31 1.24
CA LEU A 210 -22.47 -6.93 1.33
C LEU A 210 -23.59 -5.97 1.76
N ASP A 211 -24.82 -6.25 1.34
CA ASP A 211 -25.99 -5.44 1.69
C ASP A 211 -26.42 -5.60 3.17
N ALA A 212 -25.97 -6.69 3.81
CA ALA A 212 -26.22 -7.00 5.22
C ALA A 212 -25.19 -6.39 6.18
N LEU A 213 -24.04 -5.94 5.67
CA LEU A 213 -22.98 -5.35 6.50
C LEU A 213 -23.41 -4.02 7.14
N PRO A 214 -22.79 -3.64 8.28
CA PRO A 214 -23.03 -2.35 8.91
C PRO A 214 -22.79 -1.18 7.95
N ARG A 215 -23.76 -0.28 7.87
CA ARG A 215 -23.72 0.90 7.00
C ARG A 215 -23.25 2.11 7.77
N GLN A 216 -22.41 2.92 7.13
CA GLN A 216 -22.00 4.22 7.60
C GLN A 216 -21.81 5.16 6.41
N VAL A 217 -21.50 6.42 6.69
CA VAL A 217 -21.07 7.35 5.64
C VAL A 217 -19.71 6.89 5.11
N ILE A 218 -19.61 6.68 3.80
CA ILE A 218 -18.37 6.35 3.09
C ILE A 218 -18.14 7.39 1.99
N HIS A 219 -16.89 7.54 1.55
CA HIS A 219 -16.56 8.45 0.46
C HIS A 219 -17.00 7.91 -0.91
N SER A 220 -17.00 6.60 -1.10
CA SER A 220 -17.36 5.88 -2.34
C SER A 220 -16.41 6.07 -3.54
N ASP A 221 -15.47 7.02 -3.46
CA ASP A 221 -14.46 7.27 -4.49
C ASP A 221 -13.15 7.79 -3.86
N PHE A 222 -12.69 7.18 -2.77
CA PHE A 222 -11.52 7.66 -2.05
C PHE A 222 -10.21 7.28 -2.77
N GLN A 223 -9.76 8.12 -3.70
CA GLN A 223 -8.56 7.91 -4.50
C GLN A 223 -7.63 9.15 -4.48
N PRO A 224 -6.36 9.02 -4.88
CA PRO A 224 -5.38 10.13 -4.77
C PRO A 224 -5.82 11.43 -5.44
N LYS A 225 -6.57 11.36 -6.54
CA LYS A 225 -7.08 12.56 -7.23
C LYS A 225 -8.13 13.33 -6.41
N ASN A 226 -8.71 12.72 -5.38
CA ASN A 226 -9.67 13.36 -4.48
C ASN A 226 -8.98 13.88 -3.20
N LEU A 227 -7.65 14.00 -3.22
CA LEU A 227 -6.84 14.59 -2.16
C LEU A 227 -6.06 15.79 -2.69
N MET A 228 -6.06 16.89 -1.94
CA MET A 228 -5.21 18.06 -2.20
C MET A 228 -4.13 18.21 -1.14
N LEU A 229 -2.89 18.41 -1.56
CA LEU A 229 -1.75 18.69 -0.67
C LEU A 229 -1.54 20.21 -0.49
N GLY A 230 -1.62 20.66 0.76
CA GLY A 230 -1.33 22.04 1.15
C GLY A 230 0.18 22.34 1.20
N PRO A 231 0.58 23.62 1.20
CA PRO A 231 1.99 24.04 1.23
C PRO A 231 2.76 23.54 2.46
N ASP A 232 2.07 23.38 3.59
CA ASP A 232 2.56 22.87 4.87
C ASP A 232 2.60 21.33 4.95
N GLY A 233 2.17 20.65 3.88
CA GLY A 233 2.11 19.19 3.80
C GLY A 233 0.82 18.58 4.36
N SER A 234 -0.13 19.40 4.82
CA SER A 234 -1.47 18.96 5.20
C SER A 234 -2.25 18.46 3.99
N LEU A 235 -3.21 17.57 4.22
CA LEU A 235 -4.10 17.05 3.19
C LEU A 235 -5.51 17.61 3.33
N ARG A 236 -6.18 17.77 2.21
CA ARG A 236 -7.60 18.00 2.16
C ARG A 236 -8.31 16.93 1.35
N ILE A 237 -9.39 16.41 1.90
CA ILE A 237 -10.32 15.50 1.23
C ILE A 237 -11.32 16.34 0.43
N CYS A 238 -11.48 15.99 -0.84
CA CYS A 238 -12.31 16.69 -1.83
C CYS A 238 -13.35 15.75 -2.43
N ASP A 239 -14.21 16.26 -3.32
CA ASP A 239 -15.26 15.49 -4.01
C ASP A 239 -16.23 14.79 -3.05
N THR A 240 -16.53 15.45 -1.91
CA THR A 240 -17.39 14.89 -0.89
C THR A 240 -18.85 14.83 -1.31
N GLU A 241 -19.25 15.47 -2.40
CA GLU A 241 -20.58 15.33 -3.01
C GLU A 241 -20.92 13.88 -3.41
N THR A 242 -19.89 13.03 -3.61
CA THR A 242 -20.03 11.61 -3.94
C THR A 242 -20.18 10.70 -2.74
N MET A 243 -20.04 11.23 -1.51
CA MET A 243 -20.25 10.44 -0.30
C MET A 243 -21.66 9.83 -0.31
N THR A 244 -21.75 8.62 0.23
CA THR A 244 -22.94 7.76 0.19
C THR A 244 -23.01 6.95 1.48
N GLN A 245 -24.09 6.20 1.69
CA GLN A 245 -24.10 5.20 2.77
C GLN A 245 -23.78 3.80 2.23
N GLY A 246 -22.88 3.10 2.94
CA GLY A 246 -22.45 1.75 2.61
C GLY A 246 -21.52 1.16 3.65
N PRO A 247 -21.07 -0.09 3.46
CA PRO A 247 -20.06 -0.68 4.33
C PRO A 247 -18.69 -0.03 4.06
N ARG A 248 -17.93 0.27 5.11
CA ARG A 248 -16.62 0.97 4.97
C ARG A 248 -15.60 0.23 4.11
N ILE A 249 -15.75 -1.08 3.97
CA ILE A 249 -14.84 -1.89 3.13
C ILE A 249 -14.90 -1.47 1.65
N TYR A 250 -15.93 -0.74 1.23
CA TYR A 250 -16.00 -0.22 -0.14
C TYR A 250 -14.95 0.84 -0.44
N ASP A 251 -14.59 1.68 0.54
CA ASP A 251 -13.54 2.69 0.35
C ASP A 251 -12.13 2.08 0.29
N LEU A 252 -11.98 0.77 0.58
CA LEU A 252 -10.69 0.09 0.57
C LEU A 252 -10.23 -0.35 -0.81
N LEU A 253 -11.04 -0.22 -1.85
CA LEU A 253 -10.67 -0.60 -3.22
C LEU A 253 -9.32 0.02 -3.65
N PHE A 254 -9.15 1.33 -3.42
CA PHE A 254 -7.91 2.04 -3.77
C PHE A 254 -6.80 1.90 -2.72
N VAL A 255 -7.08 1.28 -1.56
CA VAL A 255 -6.02 0.79 -0.67
C VAL A 255 -5.28 -0.36 -1.35
N PHE A 256 -5.98 -1.24 -2.07
CA PHE A 256 -5.39 -2.35 -2.83
C PHE A 256 -4.87 -1.93 -4.22
N MET A 257 -5.60 -1.09 -4.95
CA MET A 257 -5.27 -0.76 -6.34
C MET A 257 -4.35 0.46 -6.49
N GLY A 258 -4.29 1.32 -5.46
CA GLY A 258 -3.57 2.59 -5.49
C GLY A 258 -4.35 3.72 -6.17
N SER A 259 -4.71 3.53 -7.44
CA SER A 259 -5.38 4.53 -8.28
C SER A 259 -6.11 3.84 -9.45
N ASP A 260 -6.81 4.64 -10.27
CA ASP A 260 -7.36 4.19 -11.55
C ASP A 260 -6.32 4.12 -12.69
N ASP A 261 -5.02 4.28 -12.40
CA ASP A 261 -3.89 4.15 -13.34
C ASP A 261 -3.10 2.84 -13.22
N SER A 262 -3.55 1.89 -12.38
CA SER A 262 -3.01 0.53 -12.21
C SER A 262 -1.67 0.40 -11.46
N ASP A 263 -1.24 1.43 -10.74
CA ASP A 263 0.10 1.48 -10.15
C ASP A 263 0.40 0.32 -9.20
N LEU A 264 -0.58 -0.11 -8.39
CA LEU A 264 -0.37 -1.08 -7.30
C LEU A 264 -1.14 -2.38 -7.47
N VAL A 265 -1.84 -2.59 -8.58
CA VAL A 265 -2.61 -3.82 -8.81
C VAL A 265 -1.69 -5.05 -8.78
N GLY A 266 -1.91 -5.97 -7.84
CA GLY A 266 -1.08 -7.16 -7.61
C GLY A 266 0.19 -6.90 -6.80
N GLN A 267 0.41 -5.67 -6.28
CA GLN A 267 1.49 -5.37 -5.34
C GLN A 267 1.05 -5.64 -3.90
N TRP A 268 0.92 -6.92 -3.57
CA TRP A 268 0.36 -7.39 -2.30
C TRP A 268 1.12 -6.91 -1.05
N GLY A 269 2.46 -6.82 -1.09
CA GLY A 269 3.23 -6.20 0.00
C GLY A 269 2.81 -4.75 0.28
N ALA A 270 2.60 -3.95 -0.78
CA ALA A 270 2.11 -2.59 -0.63
C ALA A 270 0.65 -2.55 -0.13
N ALA A 271 -0.20 -3.48 -0.59
CA ALA A 271 -1.58 -3.59 -0.11
C ALA A 271 -1.65 -3.89 1.40
N LEU A 272 -0.82 -4.83 1.88
CA LEU A 272 -0.70 -5.17 3.31
C LEU A 272 -0.29 -3.95 4.14
N ASP A 273 0.74 -3.23 3.70
CA ASP A 273 1.25 -2.04 4.39
C ASP A 273 0.21 -0.92 4.47
N ARG A 274 -0.46 -0.66 3.36
CA ARG A 274 -1.50 0.37 3.26
C ARG A 274 -2.72 0.00 4.09
N LEU A 275 -3.16 -1.26 4.07
CA LEU A 275 -4.27 -1.72 4.87
C LEU A 275 -3.95 -1.64 6.36
N GLU A 276 -2.74 -2.03 6.78
CA GLU A 276 -2.26 -1.85 8.15
C GLU A 276 -2.35 -0.37 8.57
N GLU A 277 -1.89 0.56 7.72
CA GLU A 277 -1.96 2.00 8.02
C GLU A 277 -3.39 2.52 8.15
N TYR A 278 -4.29 2.08 7.28
CA TYR A 278 -5.71 2.40 7.37
C TYR A 278 -6.31 1.91 8.70
N LEU A 279 -6.04 0.65 9.09
CA LEU A 279 -6.59 0.04 10.29
C LEU A 279 -6.03 0.67 11.57
N VAL A 280 -4.75 1.05 11.58
CA VAL A 280 -4.14 1.80 12.70
C VAL A 280 -4.76 3.19 12.86
N ALA A 281 -5.09 3.87 11.75
CA ALA A 281 -5.76 5.17 11.79
C ALA A 281 -7.28 5.09 12.03
N SER A 282 -7.84 3.88 11.97
CA SER A 282 -9.25 3.59 12.23
C SER A 282 -9.42 2.54 13.32
N TRP A 283 -9.93 1.36 12.96
CA TRP A 283 -10.08 0.21 13.83
C TRP A 283 -10.04 -1.08 13.02
N PRO A 284 -9.63 -2.21 13.63
CA PRO A 284 -9.65 -3.54 13.03
C PRO A 284 -10.97 -3.89 12.32
N LEU A 285 -10.88 -4.66 11.24
CA LEU A 285 -12.03 -5.28 10.58
C LEU A 285 -12.65 -6.35 11.50
N ASN A 286 -13.97 -6.40 11.55
CA ASN A 286 -14.67 -7.50 12.20
C ASN A 286 -14.71 -8.74 11.28
N GLU A 287 -15.21 -9.88 11.79
CA GLU A 287 -15.23 -11.14 11.05
C GLU A 287 -16.08 -11.05 9.77
N GLU A 288 -17.25 -10.42 9.82
CA GLU A 288 -18.13 -10.26 8.65
C GLU A 288 -17.46 -9.39 7.57
N GLU A 289 -16.81 -8.29 7.95
CA GLU A 289 -16.06 -7.41 7.04
C GLU A 289 -14.86 -8.14 6.41
N LEU A 290 -14.14 -8.97 7.18
CA LEU A 290 -13.03 -9.76 6.70
C LEU A 290 -13.50 -10.78 5.65
N GLN A 291 -14.53 -11.56 5.97
CA GLN A 291 -15.06 -12.59 5.06
C GLN A 291 -15.67 -11.99 3.80
N ALA A 292 -16.25 -10.79 3.89
CA ALA A 292 -16.85 -10.09 2.77
C ALA A 292 -15.85 -9.36 1.86
N MET A 293 -14.60 -9.16 2.28
CA MET A 293 -13.62 -8.37 1.54
C MET A 293 -13.37 -8.87 0.11
N PRO A 294 -13.15 -10.18 -0.15
CA PRO A 294 -12.93 -10.67 -1.52
C PRO A 294 -14.09 -10.29 -2.44
N THR A 295 -15.33 -10.54 -1.99
CA THR A 295 -16.54 -10.21 -2.74
C THR A 295 -16.67 -8.71 -2.98
N ALA A 296 -16.39 -7.88 -1.97
CA ALA A 296 -16.46 -6.42 -2.10
C ALA A 296 -15.49 -5.89 -3.17
N LEU A 297 -14.21 -6.30 -3.10
CA LEU A 297 -13.18 -5.87 -4.05
C LEU A 297 -13.51 -6.33 -5.48
N ALA A 298 -13.89 -7.60 -5.64
CA ALA A 298 -14.26 -8.16 -6.94
C ALA A 298 -15.50 -7.47 -7.51
N HIS A 299 -16.54 -7.26 -6.70
CA HIS A 299 -17.79 -6.60 -7.11
C HIS A 299 -17.54 -5.17 -7.59
N LEU A 300 -16.83 -4.36 -6.78
CA LEU A 300 -16.56 -2.96 -7.11
C LEU A 300 -15.68 -2.83 -8.36
N ALA A 301 -14.60 -3.61 -8.46
CA ALA A 301 -13.73 -3.57 -9.63
C ALA A 301 -14.47 -4.00 -10.92
N THR A 302 -15.30 -5.03 -10.82
CA THR A 302 -16.15 -5.50 -11.93
C THR A 302 -17.14 -4.43 -12.36
N GLY A 303 -17.80 -3.78 -11.40
CA GLY A 303 -18.75 -2.69 -11.65
C GLY A 303 -18.12 -1.52 -12.39
N ILE A 304 -16.93 -1.08 -11.97
CA ILE A 304 -16.20 0.03 -12.59
C ILE A 304 -15.72 -0.34 -14.00
N ALA A 305 -15.19 -1.56 -14.20
CA ALA A 305 -14.76 -2.02 -15.52
C ALA A 305 -15.94 -2.08 -16.51
N ALA A 306 -17.09 -2.61 -16.08
CA ALA A 306 -18.29 -2.69 -16.91
C ALA A 306 -18.86 -1.30 -17.23
N TRP A 307 -18.85 -0.38 -16.26
CA TRP A 307 -19.24 1.01 -16.48
C TRP A 307 -18.33 1.70 -17.51
N ALA A 308 -17.01 1.53 -17.40
CA ALA A 308 -16.06 2.11 -18.35
C ALA A 308 -16.24 1.54 -19.77
N ALA A 309 -16.50 0.23 -19.88
CA ALA A 309 -16.83 -0.41 -21.15
C ALA A 309 -18.11 0.15 -21.78
N GLN A 310 -19.17 0.33 -21.00
CA GLN A 310 -20.44 0.90 -21.48
C GLN A 310 -20.26 2.33 -22.01
N LYS A 311 -19.35 3.12 -21.41
CA LYS A 311 -19.10 4.50 -21.79
C LYS A 311 -18.48 4.65 -23.19
N PHE A 312 -17.97 3.60 -23.83
CA PHE A 312 -17.53 3.71 -25.22
C PHE A 312 -18.66 4.10 -26.20
N GLU A 313 -19.93 3.76 -25.89
CA GLU A 313 -21.07 4.19 -26.72
C GLU A 313 -21.41 5.68 -26.54
N ASN A 314 -21.15 6.21 -25.34
CA ASN A 314 -21.38 7.62 -25.01
C ASN A 314 -20.30 8.10 -24.00
N PRO A 315 -19.12 8.50 -24.50
CA PRO A 315 -17.94 8.74 -23.67
C PRO A 315 -18.05 9.98 -22.79
N GLY A 316 -18.99 10.89 -23.08
CA GLY A 316 -19.08 12.18 -22.40
C GLY A 316 -17.78 12.96 -22.58
N SER A 317 -17.11 13.29 -21.48
CA SER A 317 -15.83 14.00 -21.48
C SER A 317 -14.58 13.12 -21.49
N LEU A 318 -14.73 11.82 -21.26
CA LEU A 318 -13.60 10.88 -21.22
C LEU A 318 -13.17 10.52 -22.64
N THR A 319 -11.86 10.48 -22.89
CA THR A 319 -11.37 10.00 -24.20
C THR A 319 -11.45 8.48 -24.28
N PRO A 320 -11.55 7.89 -25.49
CA PRO A 320 -11.50 6.44 -25.67
C PRO A 320 -10.24 5.80 -25.06
N GLU A 321 -9.09 6.49 -25.10
CA GLU A 321 -7.84 6.02 -24.49
C GLU A 321 -7.98 5.94 -22.97
N ARG A 322 -8.61 6.96 -22.34
CA ARG A 322 -8.84 6.95 -20.89
C ARG A 322 -9.82 5.85 -20.49
N LEU A 323 -10.89 5.65 -21.25
CA LEU A 323 -11.83 4.54 -21.03
C LEU A 323 -11.14 3.18 -21.15
N MET A 324 -10.27 3.01 -22.13
CA MET A 324 -9.48 1.78 -22.30
C MET A 324 -8.53 1.56 -21.13
N GLN A 325 -7.87 2.61 -20.66
CA GLN A 325 -6.97 2.54 -19.50
C GLN A 325 -7.71 2.12 -18.23
N ILE A 326 -8.85 2.77 -17.93
CA ILE A 326 -9.70 2.41 -16.77
C ILE A 326 -10.15 0.96 -16.89
N THR A 327 -10.71 0.57 -18.05
CA THR A 327 -11.19 -0.80 -18.26
C THR A 327 -10.07 -1.82 -18.05
N THR A 328 -8.87 -1.54 -18.58
CA THR A 328 -7.70 -2.42 -18.43
C THR A 328 -7.25 -2.53 -16.98
N CYS A 329 -7.18 -1.40 -16.27
CA CYS A 329 -6.78 -1.35 -14.86
C CYS A 329 -7.72 -2.20 -13.99
N PHE A 330 -9.03 -1.97 -14.09
CA PHE A 330 -10.02 -2.66 -13.27
C PHE A 330 -10.22 -4.11 -13.68
N SER A 331 -10.11 -4.46 -14.97
CA SER A 331 -10.08 -5.88 -15.39
C SER A 331 -8.88 -6.64 -14.82
N ARG A 332 -7.71 -6.01 -14.76
CA ARG A 332 -6.53 -6.61 -14.10
C ARG A 332 -6.77 -6.77 -12.61
N ALA A 333 -7.38 -5.78 -11.95
CA ALA A 333 -7.71 -5.86 -10.54
C ALA A 333 -8.72 -6.98 -10.25
N VAL A 334 -9.75 -7.14 -11.07
CA VAL A 334 -10.68 -8.28 -10.99
C VAL A 334 -9.92 -9.61 -11.01
N LYS A 335 -8.96 -9.77 -11.94
CA LYS A 335 -8.14 -10.99 -12.00
C LYS A 335 -7.40 -11.27 -10.67
N GLU A 336 -6.80 -10.25 -10.07
CA GLU A 336 -6.11 -10.39 -8.78
C GLU A 336 -7.11 -10.66 -7.64
N PHE A 337 -8.30 -10.07 -7.69
CA PHE A 337 -9.32 -10.20 -6.64
C PHE A 337 -10.13 -11.50 -6.68
N LEU A 338 -9.92 -12.35 -7.69
CA LEU A 338 -10.45 -13.72 -7.69
C LEU A 338 -9.70 -14.64 -6.70
N ASP A 339 -8.49 -14.27 -6.28
CA ASP A 339 -7.72 -15.00 -5.27
C ASP A 339 -8.20 -14.66 -3.84
N SER A 340 -9.32 -15.26 -3.46
CA SER A 340 -9.96 -15.00 -2.17
C SER A 340 -9.07 -15.37 -0.99
N GLU A 341 -8.30 -16.46 -1.09
CA GLU A 341 -7.38 -16.89 -0.03
C GLU A 341 -6.31 -15.82 0.24
N ARG A 342 -5.74 -15.26 -0.83
CA ARG A 342 -4.72 -14.21 -0.70
C ARG A 342 -5.26 -12.91 -0.13
N ILE A 343 -6.47 -12.51 -0.50
CA ILE A 343 -7.15 -11.33 0.08
C ILE A 343 -7.40 -11.54 1.57
N LEU A 344 -7.96 -12.69 1.95
CA LEU A 344 -8.23 -13.02 3.34
C LEU A 344 -6.94 -13.05 4.17
N ALA A 345 -5.87 -13.65 3.64
CA ALA A 345 -4.57 -13.65 4.31
C ALA A 345 -3.99 -12.24 4.44
N CYS A 346 -4.07 -11.40 3.40
CA CYS A 346 -3.67 -9.98 3.46
C CYS A 346 -4.43 -9.24 4.55
N CYS A 347 -5.76 -9.36 4.57
CA CYS A 347 -6.62 -8.67 5.50
C CYS A 347 -6.41 -9.17 6.93
N GLY A 348 -6.32 -10.48 7.14
CA GLY A 348 -6.04 -11.08 8.44
C GLY A 348 -4.71 -10.61 9.03
N LEU A 349 -3.64 -10.60 8.22
CA LEU A 349 -2.34 -10.08 8.62
C LEU A 349 -2.39 -8.60 9.00
N ALA A 350 -3.00 -7.76 8.14
CA ALA A 350 -3.16 -6.34 8.43
C ALA A 350 -3.96 -6.11 9.73
N ASN A 351 -5.01 -6.90 9.94
CA ASN A 351 -5.85 -6.84 11.13
C ASN A 351 -5.04 -7.18 12.38
N CYS A 352 -4.29 -8.28 12.33
CA CYS A 352 -3.37 -8.71 13.39
C CYS A 352 -2.38 -7.60 13.75
N PHE A 353 -1.73 -7.00 12.74
CA PHE A 353 -0.75 -5.94 12.98
C PHE A 353 -1.35 -4.65 13.55
N ALA A 354 -2.62 -4.37 13.23
CA ALA A 354 -3.38 -3.26 13.76
C ALA A 354 -4.00 -3.52 15.16
N GLY A 355 -3.73 -4.68 15.77
CA GLY A 355 -4.24 -5.03 17.10
C GLY A 355 -5.54 -5.83 17.12
N GLY A 356 -5.97 -6.34 15.96
CA GLY A 356 -7.01 -7.37 15.85
C GLY A 356 -6.52 -8.76 16.31
N PRO A 357 -7.33 -9.81 16.07
CA PRO A 357 -6.98 -11.19 16.44
C PRO A 357 -5.65 -11.65 15.84
N ALA A 358 -4.94 -12.53 16.57
CA ALA A 358 -3.73 -13.15 16.06
C ALA A 358 -4.07 -14.06 14.86
N VAL A 359 -3.16 -14.13 13.90
CA VAL A 359 -3.21 -15.11 12.81
C VAL A 359 -2.08 -16.11 12.98
N GLU A 360 -2.33 -17.35 12.58
CA GLU A 360 -1.34 -18.43 12.64
C GLU A 360 -0.18 -18.17 11.67
N LEU A 361 1.00 -18.69 12.03
CA LEU A 361 2.22 -18.54 11.22
C LEU A 361 2.04 -19.16 9.82
N GLU A 362 1.24 -20.21 9.71
CA GLU A 362 0.87 -20.86 8.45
C GLU A 362 0.17 -19.89 7.49
N ALA A 363 -0.71 -19.03 7.99
CA ALA A 363 -1.43 -18.06 7.17
C ALA A 363 -0.48 -16.98 6.61
N TYR A 364 0.47 -16.50 7.42
CA TYR A 364 1.54 -15.62 6.93
C TYR A 364 2.40 -16.31 5.87
N CYS A 365 2.81 -17.53 6.17
CA CYS A 365 3.60 -18.36 5.28
C CYS A 365 2.88 -18.60 3.95
N ALA A 366 1.57 -18.84 3.97
CA ALA A 366 0.72 -19.00 2.79
C ALA A 366 0.59 -17.71 1.98
N TYR A 367 0.44 -16.55 2.64
CA TYR A 367 0.36 -15.26 1.95
C TYR A 367 1.58 -14.97 1.07
N PHE A 368 2.76 -15.30 1.58
CA PHE A 368 4.03 -15.13 0.88
C PHE A 368 4.41 -16.35 0.02
N ARG A 369 3.65 -17.44 0.10
CA ARG A 369 3.84 -18.64 -0.73
C ARG A 369 3.31 -18.34 -2.13
N LYS A 370 4.20 -18.21 -3.11
CA LYS A 370 3.83 -18.42 -4.52
C LYS A 370 3.82 -19.93 -4.77
N THR A 371 2.74 -20.43 -5.35
CA THR A 371 2.26 -21.81 -5.33
C THR A 371 3.17 -22.88 -5.94
N GLU A 372 4.38 -22.58 -6.42
CA GLU A 372 5.05 -23.50 -7.36
C GLU A 372 6.38 -24.11 -6.94
N ASP A 373 7.12 -23.66 -5.92
CA ASP A 373 8.33 -24.41 -5.52
C ASP A 373 8.86 -23.98 -4.14
N LEU A 374 8.50 -24.75 -3.11
CA LEU A 374 9.05 -24.60 -1.76
C LEU A 374 10.55 -24.90 -1.71
N GLY A 375 11.13 -25.56 -2.71
CA GLY A 375 12.50 -26.06 -2.68
C GLY A 375 12.63 -27.34 -1.82
N MET A 376 13.85 -27.86 -1.72
CA MET A 376 14.13 -29.03 -0.88
C MET A 376 14.12 -28.69 0.61
N THR A 377 13.59 -29.58 1.44
CA THR A 377 13.68 -29.51 2.91
C THR A 377 15.12 -29.21 3.35
N LEU A 378 15.26 -28.29 4.29
CA LEU A 378 16.56 -27.91 4.83
C LEU A 378 17.18 -29.08 5.60
N ARG A 379 18.47 -29.29 5.38
CA ARG A 379 19.23 -30.32 6.10
C ARG A 379 19.60 -29.78 7.48
N CYS A 380 18.88 -30.23 8.49
CA CYS A 380 19.19 -29.97 9.89
C CYS A 380 19.68 -31.27 10.57
N PRO A 381 20.49 -31.17 11.64
CA PRO A 381 20.86 -32.31 12.46
C PRO A 381 19.64 -33.11 12.95
N ALA A 382 19.79 -34.42 13.13
CA ALA A 382 18.76 -35.20 13.78
C ALA A 382 18.65 -34.79 15.26
N LEU A 383 17.43 -34.71 15.78
CA LEU A 383 17.15 -34.49 17.20
C LEU A 383 16.93 -35.82 17.90
N GLU A 384 17.49 -35.97 19.10
CA GLU A 384 17.13 -37.05 20.02
C GLU A 384 15.78 -36.76 20.71
N ALA A 385 15.22 -37.77 21.38
CA ALA A 385 13.94 -37.63 22.07
C ALA A 385 14.03 -36.57 23.18
N GLY A 386 13.20 -35.52 23.07
CA GLY A 386 13.16 -34.41 24.02
C GLY A 386 14.10 -33.26 23.70
N GLU A 387 14.98 -33.38 22.69
CA GLU A 387 15.79 -32.25 22.20
C GLU A 387 14.94 -31.25 21.40
N ARG A 388 15.34 -29.98 21.47
CA ARG A 388 14.78 -28.89 20.67
C ARG A 388 15.77 -28.43 19.61
N GLY A 389 15.31 -28.35 18.37
CA GLY A 389 16.08 -27.86 17.24
C GLY A 389 15.77 -26.40 16.94
N ALA A 390 16.78 -25.65 16.51
CA ALA A 390 16.61 -24.30 15.98
C ALA A 390 17.44 -24.10 14.71
N ALA A 391 16.86 -23.37 13.76
CA ALA A 391 17.54 -22.94 12.54
C ALA A 391 17.52 -21.42 12.45
N VAL A 392 18.71 -20.82 12.31
CA VAL A 392 18.90 -19.38 12.21
C VAL A 392 19.11 -19.00 10.74
N PHE A 393 18.18 -18.26 10.16
CA PHE A 393 18.30 -17.72 8.81
C PHE A 393 19.19 -16.48 8.81
N PHE A 394 20.35 -16.59 8.16
CA PHE A 394 21.32 -15.51 8.00
C PHE A 394 21.45 -15.11 6.53
N ASN A 395 20.60 -14.18 6.10
CA ASN A 395 20.64 -13.62 4.75
C ASN A 395 21.74 -12.55 4.62
N GLY A 396 22.38 -12.49 3.45
CA GLY A 396 23.36 -11.46 3.14
C GLY A 396 23.94 -11.56 1.73
N THR A 397 24.68 -10.52 1.31
CA THR A 397 25.38 -10.55 0.02
C THR A 397 26.56 -11.54 0.06
N PHE A 398 27.32 -11.58 1.16
CA PHE A 398 28.52 -12.42 1.32
C PHE A 398 29.53 -12.31 0.17
N SER A 399 29.90 -11.08 -0.22
CA SER A 399 30.82 -10.83 -1.34
C SER A 399 32.09 -10.06 -0.91
N PRO A 400 33.07 -10.74 -0.28
CA PRO A 400 33.03 -12.15 0.15
C PRO A 400 32.54 -12.32 1.59
N VAL A 401 32.27 -13.58 1.98
CA VAL A 401 32.19 -13.97 3.40
C VAL A 401 33.53 -13.73 4.10
N HIS A 402 33.50 -13.47 5.40
CA HIS A 402 34.69 -13.15 6.19
C HIS A 402 34.49 -13.47 7.67
N ALA A 403 35.55 -13.43 8.48
CA ALA A 403 35.52 -13.80 9.90
C ALA A 403 34.45 -13.04 10.71
N GLY A 404 34.15 -11.78 10.36
CA GLY A 404 33.04 -11.04 10.99
C GLY A 404 31.64 -11.67 10.80
N HIS A 405 31.37 -12.30 9.65
CA HIS A 405 30.11 -13.03 9.43
C HIS A 405 30.07 -14.30 10.29
N LEU A 406 31.18 -15.06 10.36
CA LEU A 406 31.25 -16.25 11.20
C LEU A 406 31.10 -15.92 12.70
N ALA A 407 31.75 -14.86 13.19
CA ALA A 407 31.60 -14.40 14.56
C ALA A 407 30.15 -13.96 14.89
N THR A 408 29.46 -13.39 13.90
CA THR A 408 28.03 -13.04 14.01
C THR A 408 27.16 -14.30 14.11
N ALA A 409 27.40 -15.28 13.24
CA ALA A 409 26.70 -16.57 13.27
C ALA A 409 26.94 -17.33 14.58
N GLU A 410 28.17 -17.35 15.09
CA GLU A 410 28.51 -17.95 16.38
C GLU A 410 27.77 -17.27 17.54
N SER A 411 27.75 -15.93 17.55
CA SER A 411 27.03 -15.15 18.57
C SER A 411 25.53 -15.45 18.55
N ALA A 412 24.95 -15.56 17.35
CA ALA A 412 23.55 -15.93 17.18
C ALA A 412 23.28 -17.36 17.69
N ALA A 413 24.13 -18.32 17.33
CA ALA A 413 23.97 -19.71 17.76
C ALA A 413 24.06 -19.86 19.28
N ASN A 414 24.99 -19.14 19.92
CA ASN A 414 25.11 -19.13 21.38
C ASN A 414 23.89 -18.51 22.06
N ALA A 415 23.39 -17.38 21.54
CA ALA A 415 22.17 -16.77 22.06
C ALA A 415 20.95 -17.71 21.96
N VAL A 416 20.83 -18.48 20.88
CA VAL A 416 19.75 -19.46 20.73
C VAL A 416 19.92 -20.64 21.70
N LYS A 417 21.14 -21.12 21.94
CA LYS A 417 21.40 -22.16 22.96
C LYS A 417 21.02 -21.69 24.37
N GLU A 418 21.30 -20.43 24.69
CA GLU A 418 20.89 -19.83 25.97
C GLU A 418 19.37 -19.79 26.17
N LEU A 419 18.59 -19.87 25.08
CA LEU A 419 17.13 -20.01 25.12
C LEU A 419 16.64 -21.46 25.29
N GLY A 420 17.56 -22.41 25.49
CA GLY A 420 17.24 -23.82 25.77
C GLY A 420 17.04 -24.67 24.51
N PHE A 421 17.75 -24.36 23.42
CA PHE A 421 17.78 -25.18 22.21
C PHE A 421 19.07 -26.02 22.16
N ASP A 422 18.93 -27.32 21.94
CA ASP A 422 20.02 -28.29 22.01
C ASP A 422 20.83 -28.33 20.71
N LYS A 423 20.15 -28.29 19.58
CA LYS A 423 20.77 -28.32 18.24
C LYS A 423 20.46 -27.03 17.49
N VAL A 424 21.48 -26.23 17.24
CA VAL A 424 21.35 -24.96 16.50
C VAL A 424 22.13 -25.02 15.20
N THR A 425 21.46 -24.71 14.08
CA THR A 425 22.08 -24.60 12.76
C THR A 425 21.92 -23.18 12.25
N VAL A 426 23.03 -22.51 11.93
CA VAL A 426 22.99 -21.21 11.23
C VAL A 426 23.09 -21.46 9.74
N VAL A 427 22.06 -21.04 9.01
CA VAL A 427 21.92 -21.23 7.57
C VAL A 427 22.20 -19.91 6.86
N PHE A 428 23.27 -19.88 6.07
CA PHE A 428 23.66 -18.72 5.26
C PHE A 428 22.88 -18.73 3.95
N SER A 429 22.08 -17.68 3.71
CA SER A 429 21.32 -17.47 2.48
C SER A 429 21.95 -16.36 1.65
N PRO A 430 22.84 -16.67 0.69
CA PRO A 430 23.36 -15.66 -0.22
C PRO A 430 22.25 -15.08 -1.10
N CYS A 431 22.22 -13.75 -1.23
CA CYS A 431 21.24 -13.09 -2.09
C CYS A 431 21.40 -13.45 -3.57
N HIS A 432 20.38 -13.20 -4.39
CA HIS A 432 20.45 -13.34 -5.85
C HIS A 432 21.49 -12.39 -6.50
N ASP A 433 21.99 -12.76 -7.68
CA ASP A 433 23.05 -12.04 -8.39
C ASP A 433 22.62 -10.66 -8.90
N SER A 434 21.34 -10.44 -9.19
CA SER A 434 20.80 -9.12 -9.51
C SER A 434 21.03 -8.12 -8.36
N HIS A 435 20.83 -8.58 -7.12
CA HIS A 435 21.04 -7.76 -5.92
C HIS A 435 22.53 -7.46 -5.71
N GLU A 436 23.40 -8.46 -5.88
CA GLU A 436 24.85 -8.25 -5.83
C GLU A 436 25.31 -7.27 -6.92
N GLY A 437 24.89 -7.49 -8.18
CA GLY A 437 25.24 -6.67 -9.33
C GLY A 437 24.80 -5.21 -9.18
N GLY A 438 23.58 -4.97 -8.67
CA GLY A 438 23.12 -3.62 -8.36
C GLY A 438 23.98 -2.90 -7.32
N LYS A 439 24.48 -3.65 -6.32
CA LYS A 439 25.29 -3.12 -5.21
C LYS A 439 26.77 -2.94 -5.56
N LEU A 440 27.35 -3.88 -6.30
CA LEU A 440 28.80 -3.97 -6.52
C LEU A 440 29.22 -3.66 -7.96
N LYS A 441 28.28 -3.58 -8.91
CA LYS A 441 28.55 -3.31 -10.33
C LYS A 441 29.62 -4.26 -10.87
N GLN A 442 30.74 -3.72 -11.34
CA GLN A 442 31.85 -4.49 -11.94
C GLN A 442 32.57 -5.41 -10.94
N LEU A 443 32.38 -5.20 -9.63
CA LEU A 443 32.96 -6.07 -8.59
C LEU A 443 32.06 -7.26 -8.23
N CYS A 444 30.96 -7.46 -8.94
CA CYS A 444 30.09 -8.64 -8.77
C CYS A 444 30.85 -9.91 -9.19
N VAL A 445 30.78 -10.96 -8.36
CA VAL A 445 31.44 -12.25 -8.65
C VAL A 445 30.43 -13.37 -8.91
N GLY A 446 29.14 -13.13 -8.68
CA GLY A 446 28.10 -14.12 -8.94
C GLY A 446 27.99 -15.19 -7.85
N VAL A 447 26.84 -15.85 -7.80
CA VAL A 447 26.45 -16.65 -6.63
C VAL A 447 27.28 -17.92 -6.51
N GLN A 448 27.77 -18.46 -7.62
CA GLN A 448 28.62 -19.65 -7.61
C GLN A 448 29.91 -19.41 -6.80
N HIS A 449 30.56 -18.25 -6.99
CA HIS A 449 31.74 -17.90 -6.23
C HIS A 449 31.42 -17.62 -4.76
N ARG A 450 30.30 -16.94 -4.49
CA ARG A 450 29.89 -16.63 -3.11
C ARG A 450 29.50 -17.88 -2.32
N ALA A 451 28.79 -18.81 -2.95
CA ALA A 451 28.44 -20.11 -2.39
C ALA A 451 29.71 -20.93 -2.08
N ALA A 452 30.64 -21.03 -3.04
CA ALA A 452 31.90 -21.74 -2.85
C ALA A 452 32.75 -21.12 -1.72
N MET A 453 32.77 -19.80 -1.57
CA MET A 453 33.44 -19.14 -0.45
C MET A 453 32.74 -19.39 0.89
N LEU A 454 31.41 -19.45 0.92
CA LEU A 454 30.65 -19.84 2.12
C LEU A 454 30.95 -21.29 2.52
N GLU A 455 30.97 -22.22 1.57
CA GLU A 455 31.34 -23.62 1.80
C GLU A 455 32.80 -23.74 2.27
N ALA A 456 33.72 -23.00 1.66
CA ALA A 456 35.12 -22.93 2.10
C ALA A 456 35.27 -22.39 3.53
N ALA A 457 34.36 -21.52 3.97
CA ALA A 457 34.27 -21.03 5.34
C ALA A 457 33.60 -22.02 6.32
N GLY A 458 33.20 -23.21 5.85
CA GLY A 458 32.50 -24.21 6.65
C GLY A 458 31.04 -23.86 6.97
N ALA A 459 30.43 -22.94 6.22
CA ALA A 459 29.05 -22.53 6.43
C ALA A 459 28.05 -23.55 5.88
N THR A 460 26.91 -23.71 6.56
CA THR A 460 25.73 -24.35 5.95
C THR A 460 25.05 -23.35 5.03
N VAL A 461 24.93 -23.68 3.74
CA VAL A 461 24.44 -22.75 2.70
C VAL A 461 23.08 -23.17 2.20
N ASP A 462 22.17 -22.20 2.06
CA ASP A 462 20.88 -22.36 1.40
C ASP A 462 20.80 -21.45 0.18
N LEU A 463 20.76 -22.06 -1.00
CA LEU A 463 20.74 -21.33 -2.28
C LEU A 463 19.33 -21.02 -2.79
N TYR A 464 18.30 -21.18 -1.95
CA TYR A 464 16.92 -20.93 -2.34
C TYR A 464 16.71 -19.52 -2.91
N GLU A 465 17.16 -18.48 -2.20
CA GLU A 465 17.08 -17.09 -2.67
C GLU A 465 17.96 -16.85 -3.90
N ALA A 466 19.15 -17.43 -3.90
CA ALA A 466 20.15 -17.24 -4.94
C ALA A 466 19.68 -17.67 -6.34
N TYR A 467 18.79 -18.66 -6.43
CA TYR A 467 18.30 -19.21 -7.69
C TYR A 467 16.90 -18.75 -8.08
N ARG A 468 16.32 -17.81 -7.34
CA ARG A 468 15.01 -17.24 -7.67
C ARG A 468 15.13 -15.82 -8.17
N ASP A 469 14.38 -15.55 -9.22
CA ASP A 469 14.26 -14.20 -9.75
C ASP A 469 13.74 -13.27 -8.65
N THR A 470 14.45 -12.18 -8.39
CA THR A 470 14.06 -11.14 -7.42
C THR A 470 12.76 -10.42 -7.80
N ALA A 471 12.37 -10.45 -9.08
CA ALA A 471 11.03 -10.00 -9.50
C ALA A 471 9.95 -11.03 -9.11
N ALA A 472 10.33 -12.29 -8.91
CA ALA A 472 9.42 -13.38 -8.57
C ALA A 472 9.25 -13.57 -7.05
N ILE A 473 10.25 -13.24 -6.22
CA ILE A 473 10.15 -13.42 -4.76
C ILE A 473 10.86 -12.31 -3.98
N ASP A 474 10.18 -11.77 -2.98
CA ASP A 474 10.74 -10.80 -2.02
C ASP A 474 11.34 -11.50 -0.80
N LEU A 475 11.96 -10.73 0.11
CA LEU A 475 12.63 -11.29 1.28
C LEU A 475 11.64 -11.98 2.23
N GLU A 476 10.42 -11.46 2.39
CA GLU A 476 9.36 -12.11 3.16
C GLU A 476 8.97 -13.48 2.56
N GLY A 477 8.91 -13.59 1.22
CA GLY A 477 8.77 -14.85 0.49
C GLY A 477 9.88 -15.85 0.79
N VAL A 478 11.13 -15.41 0.73
CA VAL A 478 12.29 -16.25 1.05
C VAL A 478 12.24 -16.74 2.50
N GLN A 479 11.92 -15.85 3.44
CA GLN A 479 11.81 -16.18 4.87
C GLN A 479 10.65 -17.14 5.15
N SER A 480 9.53 -16.96 4.47
CA SER A 480 8.38 -17.87 4.58
C SER A 480 8.71 -19.25 4.03
N SER A 481 9.43 -19.33 2.90
CA SER A 481 9.94 -20.60 2.38
C SER A 481 10.93 -21.26 3.33
N PHE A 482 11.83 -20.49 3.95
CA PHE A 482 12.76 -21.00 4.95
C PHE A 482 12.02 -21.71 6.08
N VAL A 483 11.01 -21.07 6.69
CA VAL A 483 10.17 -21.67 7.75
C VAL A 483 9.52 -22.96 7.28
N GLN A 484 8.91 -22.95 6.10
CA GLN A 484 8.15 -24.10 5.57
C GLN A 484 9.04 -25.28 5.16
N ARG A 485 10.32 -25.05 4.92
CA ARG A 485 11.30 -26.09 4.61
C ARG A 485 12.01 -26.65 5.85
N LEU A 486 11.75 -26.11 7.03
CA LEU A 486 12.31 -26.67 8.25
C LEU A 486 11.62 -28.00 8.62
N PRO A 487 12.34 -28.92 9.26
CA PRO A 487 11.72 -30.05 9.92
C PRO A 487 10.69 -29.58 10.97
N ALA A 488 9.58 -30.31 11.14
CA ALA A 488 8.48 -29.91 12.03
C ALA A 488 8.88 -29.73 13.52
N ASN A 489 10.01 -30.27 13.94
CA ASN A 489 10.58 -30.19 15.29
C ASN A 489 11.66 -29.10 15.43
N TYR A 490 11.79 -28.19 14.46
CA TYR A 490 12.72 -27.07 14.48
C TYR A 490 11.99 -25.72 14.56
N ASP A 491 12.45 -24.84 15.44
CA ASP A 491 12.01 -23.44 15.49
C ASP A 491 12.86 -22.56 14.57
N ALA A 492 12.22 -21.58 13.92
CA ALA A 492 12.87 -20.64 13.01
C ALA A 492 13.29 -19.35 13.72
N PHE A 493 14.53 -18.93 13.48
CA PHE A 493 15.08 -17.66 13.95
C PHE A 493 15.53 -16.80 12.78
N PHE A 494 15.17 -15.52 12.77
CA PHE A 494 15.66 -14.55 11.78
C PHE A 494 16.79 -13.69 12.35
N LEU A 495 17.96 -13.78 11.74
CA LEU A 495 19.12 -12.99 12.12
C LEU A 495 19.17 -11.68 11.36
N VAL A 496 19.28 -10.56 12.07
CA VAL A 496 19.37 -9.25 11.44
C VAL A 496 20.32 -8.31 12.12
N GLY A 497 21.02 -7.50 11.32
CA GLY A 497 21.89 -6.44 11.83
C GLY A 497 21.09 -5.26 12.38
N ALA A 498 21.52 -4.72 13.52
CA ALA A 498 20.91 -3.55 14.14
C ALA A 498 21.03 -2.25 13.32
N ASP A 499 21.91 -2.22 12.32
CA ASP A 499 22.14 -1.08 11.43
C ASP A 499 21.03 -0.91 10.38
N ILE A 500 20.37 -1.99 9.99
CA ILE A 500 19.28 -1.99 8.99
C ILE A 500 17.90 -2.29 9.59
N ALA A 501 17.83 -2.65 10.88
CA ALA A 501 16.59 -2.97 11.54
C ALA A 501 15.71 -1.73 11.76
N SER A 502 14.41 -1.90 11.53
CA SER A 502 13.38 -0.97 11.99
C SER A 502 12.31 -1.75 12.76
N TRP A 503 11.77 -1.13 13.81
CA TRP A 503 10.72 -1.75 14.62
C TRP A 503 9.48 -2.10 13.77
N ARG A 504 9.11 -1.26 12.79
CA ARG A 504 7.95 -1.48 11.91
C ARG A 504 8.10 -2.72 11.04
N TRP A 505 9.32 -3.03 10.60
CA TRP A 505 9.58 -4.23 9.84
C TRP A 505 9.69 -5.46 10.74
N LEU A 506 10.37 -5.34 11.88
CA LEU A 506 10.51 -6.45 12.83
C LEU A 506 9.18 -6.88 13.45
N ARG A 507 8.26 -5.93 13.71
CA ARG A 507 6.97 -6.24 14.37
C ARG A 507 6.17 -7.27 13.58
N ARG A 508 6.26 -7.23 12.25
CA ARG A 508 5.53 -8.16 11.38
C ARG A 508 5.98 -9.59 11.61
N LYS A 509 7.29 -9.81 11.81
CA LYS A 509 7.86 -11.13 12.08
C LYS A 509 7.42 -11.62 13.47
N VAL A 510 7.64 -10.80 14.48
CA VAL A 510 7.37 -11.16 15.89
C VAL A 510 5.87 -11.32 16.15
N ALA A 511 5.00 -10.56 15.47
CA ALA A 511 3.54 -10.69 15.58
C ALA A 511 3.01 -12.08 15.16
N LEU A 512 3.82 -12.88 14.49
CA LEU A 512 3.45 -14.17 13.91
C LEU A 512 4.15 -15.35 14.58
N GLY A 513 4.70 -15.14 15.78
CA GLY A 513 5.38 -16.20 16.51
C GLY A 513 6.85 -16.38 16.16
N LEU A 514 7.41 -15.58 15.24
CA LEU A 514 8.80 -15.75 14.81
C LEU A 514 9.79 -15.18 15.83
N TYR A 515 10.87 -15.91 16.06
CA TYR A 515 12.00 -15.44 16.85
C TYR A 515 12.91 -14.55 16.01
N VAL A 516 13.22 -13.36 16.49
CA VAL A 516 14.13 -12.41 15.83
C VAL A 516 15.37 -12.19 16.69
N LEU A 517 16.54 -12.39 16.09
CA LEU A 517 17.85 -12.11 16.67
C LEU A 517 18.38 -10.80 16.10
N LEU A 518 18.37 -9.75 16.92
CA LEU A 518 18.87 -8.42 16.56
C LEU A 518 20.34 -8.28 16.98
N VAL A 519 21.26 -8.38 16.03
CA VAL A 519 22.70 -8.36 16.32
C VAL A 519 23.27 -6.95 16.28
N VAL A 520 23.91 -6.59 17.38
CA VAL A 520 24.67 -5.35 17.54
C VAL A 520 26.15 -5.65 17.30
N ASN A 521 26.63 -5.31 16.10
CA ASN A 521 28.00 -5.59 15.66
C ASN A 521 28.88 -4.32 15.51
N ARG A 522 28.28 -3.13 15.57
CA ARG A 522 28.96 -1.85 15.33
C ARG A 522 28.47 -0.77 16.31
N PRO A 523 29.36 0.11 16.79
CA PRO A 523 28.96 1.32 17.51
C PRO A 523 28.02 2.18 16.66
N GLY A 524 27.08 2.88 17.29
CA GLY A 524 26.16 3.83 16.64
C GLY A 524 24.77 3.27 16.31
N SER A 525 24.44 2.06 16.78
CA SER A 525 23.11 1.44 16.62
C SER A 525 22.31 1.39 17.92
N GLU A 526 22.85 1.89 19.03
CA GLU A 526 22.30 1.79 20.38
C GLU A 526 20.89 2.40 20.47
N SER A 527 20.69 3.60 19.94
CA SER A 527 19.38 4.27 19.95
C SER A 527 18.31 3.51 19.15
N ARG A 528 18.69 2.85 18.04
CA ARG A 528 17.79 2.02 17.23
C ARG A 528 17.41 0.74 17.96
N VAL A 529 18.38 0.11 18.61
CA VAL A 529 18.18 -1.10 19.42
C VAL A 529 17.24 -0.80 20.59
N GLU A 530 17.51 0.27 21.33
CA GLU A 530 16.65 0.70 22.44
C GLU A 530 15.22 1.01 21.98
N ALA A 531 15.06 1.65 20.81
CA ALA A 531 13.74 1.91 20.24
C ALA A 531 13.00 0.61 19.90
N CYS A 532 13.69 -0.39 19.33
CA CYS A 532 13.13 -1.71 19.09
C CYS A 532 12.75 -2.39 20.40
N GLU A 533 13.67 -2.53 21.35
CA GLU A 533 13.40 -3.15 22.65
C GLU A 533 12.24 -2.51 23.39
N ARG A 534 12.17 -1.18 23.44
CA ARG A 534 11.06 -0.44 24.07
C ARG A 534 9.72 -0.79 23.40
N SER A 535 9.70 -0.85 22.07
CA SER A 535 8.50 -1.20 21.30
C SER A 535 8.04 -2.64 21.58
N PHE A 536 8.98 -3.59 21.65
CA PHE A 536 8.66 -5.00 21.91
C PHE A 536 8.34 -5.30 23.37
N ARG A 537 8.84 -4.53 24.33
CA ARG A 537 8.45 -4.66 25.75
C ARG A 537 7.07 -4.08 26.07
N SER A 538 6.55 -3.17 25.23
CA SER A 538 5.31 -2.43 25.48
C SER A 538 4.03 -3.28 25.47
N ARG A 539 4.07 -4.49 24.90
CA ARG A 539 2.93 -5.41 24.80
C ARG A 539 3.43 -6.85 24.67
N PRO A 540 2.64 -7.87 25.07
CA PRO A 540 2.98 -9.26 24.77
C PRO A 540 2.90 -9.49 23.26
N TRP A 541 3.89 -10.20 22.72
CA TRP A 541 3.90 -10.63 21.32
C TRP A 541 3.94 -12.17 21.26
N PRO A 542 3.36 -12.80 20.24
CA PRO A 542 3.46 -14.26 20.06
C PRO A 542 4.90 -14.73 19.86
N GLY A 543 5.71 -13.98 19.11
CA GLY A 543 7.14 -14.21 18.95
C GLY A 543 7.99 -13.41 19.94
N SER A 544 9.30 -13.42 19.74
CA SER A 544 10.23 -12.67 20.59
C SER A 544 11.33 -11.96 19.81
N LEU A 545 11.78 -10.83 20.37
CA LEU A 545 12.97 -10.13 19.95
C LEU A 545 14.09 -10.36 20.97
N HIS A 546 15.23 -10.86 20.52
CA HIS A 546 16.44 -11.04 21.34
C HIS A 546 17.57 -10.16 20.80
N VAL A 547 18.09 -9.28 21.64
CA VAL A 547 19.27 -8.48 21.30
C VAL A 547 20.52 -9.29 21.57
N VAL A 548 21.32 -9.51 20.52
CA VAL A 548 22.57 -10.26 20.59
C VAL A 548 23.72 -9.27 20.42
N ARG A 549 24.60 -9.16 21.42
CA ARG A 549 25.83 -8.35 21.29
C ARG A 549 26.90 -9.21 20.62
N GLY A 550 27.17 -8.92 19.35
CA GLY A 550 28.17 -9.68 18.59
C GLY A 550 29.59 -9.18 18.85
N LYS A 551 30.58 -10.03 18.58
CA LYS A 551 31.99 -9.66 18.64
C LYS A 551 32.36 -8.84 17.39
N GLY A 552 32.64 -7.55 17.58
CA GLY A 552 33.14 -6.70 16.49
C GLY A 552 34.55 -7.11 16.07
N THR A 553 34.71 -7.65 14.87
CA THR A 553 36.02 -8.12 14.35
C THR A 553 36.77 -7.08 13.52
N GLY A 554 36.16 -5.91 13.27
CA GLY A 554 36.72 -4.85 12.42
C GLY A 554 36.83 -5.21 10.92
N LYS A 555 36.40 -6.41 10.52
CA LYS A 555 36.44 -6.88 9.12
C LYS A 555 35.29 -6.30 8.31
N SER A 556 35.53 -6.04 7.03
CA SER A 556 34.47 -5.65 6.09
C SER A 556 34.79 -6.17 4.68
N SER A 557 33.77 -6.63 3.97
CA SER A 557 33.91 -7.03 2.56
C SER A 557 34.49 -5.91 1.69
N THR A 558 34.25 -4.63 2.02
CA THR A 558 34.84 -3.49 1.30
C THR A 558 36.35 -3.45 1.42
N ARG A 559 36.91 -3.60 2.64
CA ARG A 559 38.37 -3.66 2.84
C ARG A 559 38.98 -4.89 2.18
N ILE A 560 38.29 -6.03 2.22
CA ILE A 560 38.73 -7.26 1.58
C ILE A 560 38.82 -7.09 0.07
N ARG A 561 37.81 -6.49 -0.57
CA ARG A 561 37.86 -6.22 -2.02
C ARG A 561 39.00 -5.27 -2.38
N ALA A 562 39.28 -4.27 -1.55
CA ALA A 562 40.42 -3.38 -1.76
C ALA A 562 41.77 -4.12 -1.61
N ALA A 563 41.91 -4.97 -0.59
CA ALA A 563 43.10 -5.81 -0.40
C ALA A 563 43.29 -6.80 -1.56
N ALA A 564 42.21 -7.40 -2.07
CA ALA A 564 42.24 -8.27 -3.25
C ALA A 564 42.70 -7.53 -4.53
N ALA A 565 42.43 -6.22 -4.61
CA ALA A 565 42.92 -5.33 -5.67
C ALA A 565 44.35 -4.79 -5.42
N GLY A 566 45.02 -5.21 -4.35
CA GLY A 566 46.43 -4.90 -4.06
C GLY A 566 46.66 -3.87 -2.95
N SER A 567 45.62 -3.37 -2.28
CA SER A 567 45.76 -2.30 -1.27
C SER A 567 46.08 -2.80 0.15
N GLY A 568 46.39 -4.08 0.36
CA GLY A 568 46.60 -4.63 1.70
C GLY A 568 46.74 -6.15 1.74
N ASP A 569 46.82 -6.70 2.95
CA ASP A 569 46.93 -8.14 3.19
C ASP A 569 45.54 -8.80 3.14
N LEU A 570 45.30 -9.53 2.05
CA LEU A 570 44.02 -10.21 1.80
C LEU A 570 43.70 -11.26 2.88
N GLU A 571 44.69 -12.06 3.31
CA GLU A 571 44.49 -13.11 4.29
C GLU A 571 44.11 -12.51 5.65
N ALA A 572 44.83 -11.46 6.05
CA ALA A 572 44.51 -10.72 7.26
C ALA A 572 43.11 -10.08 7.19
N GLU A 573 42.71 -9.46 6.07
CA GLU A 573 41.40 -8.81 5.94
C GLU A 573 40.24 -9.81 5.90
N VAL A 574 40.40 -10.97 5.27
CA VAL A 574 39.37 -12.02 5.21
C VAL A 574 39.23 -12.70 6.57
N GLY A 575 40.36 -13.05 7.20
CA GLY A 575 40.42 -13.79 8.46
C GLY A 575 39.94 -15.24 8.35
N ILE A 576 39.88 -15.80 7.14
CA ILE A 576 39.53 -17.18 6.83
C ILE A 576 40.48 -17.63 5.70
N PRO A 577 41.53 -18.43 6.00
CA PRO A 577 42.57 -18.79 5.03
C PRO A 577 42.04 -19.44 3.75
N GLU A 578 41.04 -20.32 3.87
CA GLU A 578 40.44 -21.05 2.75
C GLU A 578 39.74 -20.10 1.77
N VAL A 579 39.07 -19.07 2.29
CA VAL A 579 38.39 -18.05 1.49
C VAL A 579 39.40 -17.12 0.83
N ALA A 580 40.47 -16.72 1.56
CA ALA A 580 41.54 -15.91 0.99
C ALA A 580 42.25 -16.63 -0.17
N ALA A 581 42.55 -17.93 0.03
CA ALA A 581 43.11 -18.79 -1.01
C ALA A 581 42.17 -18.93 -2.21
N TYR A 582 40.86 -19.09 -1.98
CA TYR A 582 39.87 -19.14 -3.05
C TYR A 582 39.84 -17.84 -3.88
N ILE A 583 39.78 -16.67 -3.21
CA ILE A 583 39.81 -15.35 -3.87
C ILE A 583 41.07 -15.20 -4.73
N ALA A 584 42.23 -15.55 -4.17
CA ALA A 584 43.51 -15.44 -4.87
C ALA A 584 43.59 -16.37 -6.09
N LYS A 585 43.15 -17.63 -5.94
CA LYS A 585 43.14 -18.65 -7.00
C LYS A 585 42.26 -18.26 -8.17
N HIS A 586 41.09 -17.69 -7.89
CA HIS A 586 40.09 -17.34 -8.92
C HIS A 586 40.21 -15.90 -9.42
N GLY A 587 41.18 -15.12 -8.92
CA GLY A 587 41.39 -13.73 -9.35
C GLY A 587 40.22 -12.79 -9.03
N LEU A 588 39.43 -13.11 -8.01
CA LEU A 588 38.19 -12.38 -7.70
C LEU A 588 38.47 -10.97 -7.19
N TYR A 589 37.53 -10.06 -7.44
CA TYR A 589 37.57 -8.64 -7.01
C TYR A 589 38.71 -7.81 -7.60
N ARG A 590 39.37 -8.32 -8.63
CA ARG A 590 40.40 -7.62 -9.41
C ARG A 590 39.75 -7.01 -10.66
N THR A 591 39.12 -5.85 -10.57
CA THR A 591 38.78 -5.11 -11.80
C THR A 591 39.88 -4.13 -12.16
N ALA A 592 40.64 -4.52 -13.19
CA ALA A 592 41.44 -3.76 -14.15
C ALA A 592 42.07 -2.43 -13.71
N LEU A 593 43.38 -2.49 -13.43
CA LEU A 593 44.32 -1.44 -13.86
C LEU A 593 44.70 -1.58 -15.35
N ASP A 594 44.07 -2.50 -16.09
CA ASP A 594 44.38 -2.81 -17.49
C ASP A 594 43.18 -2.53 -18.43
N GLY A 595 43.08 -1.28 -18.89
CA GLY A 595 42.60 -0.88 -20.24
C GLY A 595 41.11 -0.91 -20.59
N ALA A 596 40.45 0.27 -20.55
CA ALA A 596 39.60 0.84 -21.61
C ALA A 596 39.27 2.32 -21.31
#